data_AF-A0A4Q7XL71-F1
#
_entry.id   AF-A0A4Q7XL71-F1
#
_cell.length_a   1.000
_cell.length_b   1.000
_cell.length_c   1.000
_cell.angle_alpha   90.00
_cell.angle_beta   90.00
_cell.angle_gamma   90.00
#
_symmetry.space_group_name_H-M   'P 1'
#
loop_
_entity.id
_entity.type
_entity.pdbx_description
1 polymer ?
#
loop_
_entity_poly.entity_id
_entity_poly.type
_entity_poly.pdbx_seq_one_letter_code
_entity_poly.pdbx_strand_id
1 'polypeptide(L)'
;MTTTSAPASPPLTRQVSQHVSQSVFDGSRLRVVLLVDVYDGAQQQFLEAYEQLCNQVASVPGHVSDQLCQSIENPSQWLITSEWESAPPFLTWVNSEEHVEMVRPLHNCVSDTRSLRFHVVRETGGEAAGAESGRRRLQSSPRIGDGVIRHALTFTVKPGNEKAVAKLLADYAPPNPRVDDTTRLVRTSLFMHGNRVVRAIEVRGDLLAALRHVARQPEVRAVEEAINPYLEQDRDLDDPESARVFFTRAALPAVHHVTTDQEPAGAVRHALYYPAREGAGMRLAELLAQRDEAAADDPRSPVLRSTIFQRDDVVVRLVDVQEGLDADAGTVLGLTDPARTAELTDLLDVAALGADASALRAGSADRLLALARMELVTDRRSPDA
;
A
#
# COMPACT_ATOMS: atom_id res chain seq x y z
N MET A 1 65.25 12.91 -6.94
CA MET A 1 64.16 12.78 -5.95
C MET A 1 62.99 12.14 -6.65
N THR A 2 62.71 10.89 -6.28
CA THR A 2 61.61 10.05 -6.74
C THR A 2 60.31 10.49 -6.07
N THR A 3 59.34 10.95 -6.85
CA THR A 3 57.97 11.16 -6.37
C THR A 3 57.13 9.94 -6.70
N THR A 4 56.92 9.11 -5.68
CA THR A 4 56.05 7.94 -5.65
C THR A 4 54.61 8.34 -5.94
N SER A 5 54.04 7.82 -7.04
CA SER A 5 52.61 7.89 -7.32
C SER A 5 51.84 7.02 -6.33
N ALA A 6 50.87 7.60 -5.62
CA ALA A 6 49.92 6.87 -4.80
C ALA A 6 49.04 5.96 -5.70
N PRO A 7 48.67 4.75 -5.27
CA PRO A 7 47.83 3.88 -6.07
C PRO A 7 46.41 4.43 -6.12
N ALA A 8 45.81 4.39 -7.31
CA ALA A 8 44.39 4.70 -7.49
C ALA A 8 43.55 3.74 -6.64
N SER A 9 42.65 4.29 -5.83
CA SER A 9 41.65 3.51 -5.09
C SER A 9 40.84 2.65 -6.06
N PRO A 10 40.61 1.36 -5.77
CA PRO A 10 39.78 0.53 -6.62
C PRO A 10 38.35 1.08 -6.67
N PRO A 11 37.61 0.90 -7.77
CA PRO A 11 36.22 1.29 -7.84
C PRO A 11 35.47 0.58 -6.72
N LEU A 12 34.76 1.35 -5.90
CA LEU A 12 33.83 0.81 -4.92
C LEU A 12 32.75 0.06 -5.73
N THR A 13 32.91 -1.24 -5.91
CA THR A 13 31.82 -2.14 -6.28
C THR A 13 30.83 -2.08 -5.14
N ARG A 14 29.96 -1.07 -5.18
CA ARG A 14 28.75 -0.99 -4.37
C ARG A 14 27.99 -2.26 -4.71
N GLN A 15 27.95 -3.21 -3.78
CA GLN A 15 27.09 -4.38 -3.87
C GLN A 15 25.70 -3.86 -4.26
N VAL A 16 25.31 -4.12 -5.51
CA VAL A 16 23.95 -3.90 -5.96
C VAL A 16 23.14 -4.92 -5.18
N SER A 17 22.24 -4.46 -4.32
CA SER A 17 21.36 -5.34 -3.53
C SER A 17 20.71 -6.36 -4.46
N GLN A 18 20.81 -7.65 -4.13
CA GLN A 18 20.28 -8.77 -4.92
C GLN A 18 18.76 -8.94 -4.78
N HIS A 19 18.09 -7.91 -4.25
CA HIS A 19 16.67 -7.90 -3.96
C HIS A 19 16.09 -6.50 -4.24
N VAL A 20 14.85 -6.45 -4.69
CA VAL A 20 14.07 -5.21 -4.84
C VAL A 20 13.37 -4.92 -3.52
N SER A 21 13.63 -3.75 -2.92
CA SER A 21 12.92 -3.26 -1.73
C SER A 21 12.23 -1.91 -2.00
N GLN A 22 10.94 -1.83 -1.67
CA GLN A 22 10.11 -0.65 -1.73
C GLN A 22 9.37 -0.48 -0.40
N SER A 23 9.90 0.36 0.49
CA SER A 23 9.35 0.61 1.83
C SER A 23 8.96 2.07 2.05
N VAL A 24 7.84 2.40 2.68
CA VAL A 24 7.52 3.80 3.05
C VAL A 24 8.23 4.25 4.33
N PHE A 25 8.94 3.33 5.00
CA PHE A 25 9.53 3.50 6.33
C PHE A 25 11.01 3.95 6.33
N ASP A 26 11.55 4.40 5.20
CA ASP A 26 12.95 4.86 5.14
C ASP A 26 13.15 6.26 5.74
N GLY A 27 12.05 6.94 6.07
CA GLY A 27 12.01 8.31 6.59
C GLY A 27 12.31 9.37 5.54
N SER A 28 12.32 9.02 4.25
CA SER A 28 12.54 9.97 3.17
C SER A 28 11.34 10.89 3.01
N ARG A 29 11.59 12.19 2.80
CA ARG A 29 10.53 13.17 2.50
C ARG A 29 9.65 12.72 1.35
N LEU A 30 8.35 12.95 1.48
CA LEU A 30 7.36 12.61 0.48
C LEU A 30 6.87 13.90 -0.22
N ARG A 31 6.89 13.87 -1.55
CA ARG A 31 6.22 14.83 -2.42
C ARG A 31 5.01 14.18 -3.04
N VAL A 32 3.85 14.78 -2.82
CA VAL A 32 2.60 14.43 -3.49
C VAL A 32 2.31 15.50 -4.54
N VAL A 33 1.93 15.04 -5.73
CA VAL A 33 1.59 15.87 -6.89
C VAL A 33 0.17 15.48 -7.27
N LEU A 34 -0.78 16.41 -7.13
CA LEU A 34 -2.16 16.23 -7.51
C LEU A 34 -2.44 17.11 -8.73
N LEU A 35 -2.61 16.47 -9.89
CA LEU A 35 -3.06 17.12 -11.11
C LEU A 35 -4.58 17.14 -11.11
N VAL A 36 -5.17 18.27 -11.49
CA VAL A 36 -6.60 18.53 -11.37
C VAL A 36 -7.10 19.21 -12.63
N ASP A 37 -8.17 18.67 -13.23
CA ASP A 37 -8.92 19.32 -14.30
C ASP A 37 -10.21 19.92 -13.71
N VAL A 38 -10.27 21.25 -13.61
CA VAL A 38 -11.37 22.01 -13.02
C VAL A 38 -12.45 22.28 -14.07
N TYR A 39 -13.73 22.13 -13.71
CA TYR A 39 -14.85 22.45 -14.61
C TYR A 39 -14.81 23.91 -15.04
N ASP A 40 -15.21 24.17 -16.30
CA ASP A 40 -15.33 25.53 -16.81
C ASP A 40 -16.32 26.35 -15.98
N GLY A 41 -15.87 27.50 -15.47
CA GLY A 41 -16.65 28.37 -14.59
C GLY A 41 -16.55 28.04 -13.10
N ALA A 42 -15.94 26.92 -12.72
CA ALA A 42 -15.76 26.52 -11.32
C ALA A 42 -14.42 26.98 -10.70
N GLN A 43 -13.58 27.72 -11.45
CA GLN A 43 -12.22 28.07 -11.01
C GLN A 43 -12.18 28.86 -9.70
N GLN A 44 -13.08 29.84 -9.54
CA GLN A 44 -13.15 30.64 -8.32
C GLN A 44 -13.61 29.79 -7.11
N GLN A 45 -14.62 28.95 -7.31
CA GLN A 45 -15.10 28.04 -6.28
C GLN A 45 -14.02 27.04 -5.86
N PHE A 46 -13.25 26.53 -6.83
CA PHE A 46 -12.11 25.65 -6.57
C PHE A 46 -11.03 26.34 -5.74
N LEU A 47 -10.69 27.59 -6.08
CA LEU A 47 -9.70 28.37 -5.32
C LEU A 47 -10.14 28.58 -3.87
N GLU A 48 -11.38 28.99 -3.64
CA GLU A 48 -11.94 29.19 -2.30
C GLU A 48 -11.99 27.88 -1.49
N ALA A 49 -12.37 26.77 -2.13
CA ALA A 49 -12.36 25.45 -1.51
C ALA A 49 -10.92 25.01 -1.16
N TYR A 50 -9.93 25.29 -2.01
CA TYR A 50 -8.53 24.99 -1.74
C TYR A 50 -7.97 25.81 -0.58
N GLU A 51 -8.26 27.11 -0.52
CA GLU A 51 -7.80 27.98 0.57
C GLU A 51 -8.33 27.52 1.93
N GLN A 52 -9.56 27.03 1.99
CA GLN A 52 -10.11 26.42 3.20
C GLN A 52 -9.39 25.11 3.56
N LEU A 53 -9.04 24.30 2.56
CA LEU A 53 -8.35 23.03 2.74
C LEU A 53 -6.91 23.23 3.22
N CYS A 54 -6.13 24.13 2.61
CA CYS A 54 -4.72 24.30 2.97
C CYS A 54 -4.54 24.80 4.42
N ASN A 55 -5.48 25.60 4.92
CA ASN A 55 -5.49 26.03 6.31
C ASN A 55 -5.67 24.86 7.29
N GLN A 56 -6.44 23.84 6.91
CA GLN A 56 -6.65 22.65 7.72
C GLN A 56 -5.46 21.68 7.62
N VAL A 57 -4.99 21.42 6.40
CA VAL A 57 -3.86 20.51 6.13
C VAL A 57 -2.57 20.99 6.80
N ALA A 58 -2.35 22.31 6.90
CA ALA A 58 -1.20 22.88 7.60
C ALA A 58 -1.10 22.50 9.10
N SER A 59 -2.19 22.04 9.71
CA SER A 59 -2.22 21.56 11.10
C SER A 59 -1.98 20.05 11.24
N VAL A 60 -1.92 19.32 10.13
CA VAL A 60 -1.77 17.87 10.13
C VAL A 60 -0.32 17.50 10.48
N PRO A 61 -0.08 16.60 11.45
CA PRO A 61 1.26 16.16 11.80
C PRO A 61 2.04 15.64 10.59
N GLY A 62 3.29 16.09 10.46
CA GLY A 62 4.19 15.69 9.38
C GLY A 62 3.97 16.42 8.04
N HIS A 63 2.96 17.27 7.93
CA HIS A 63 2.84 18.20 6.80
C HIS A 63 3.96 19.24 6.84
N VAL A 64 4.49 19.63 5.67
CA VAL A 64 5.55 20.63 5.55
C VAL A 64 5.10 21.85 4.76
N SER A 65 4.45 21.67 3.61
CA SER A 65 4.01 22.78 2.75
C SER A 65 3.11 22.30 1.62
N ASP A 66 2.22 23.19 1.17
CA ASP A 66 1.47 23.02 -0.08
C ASP A 66 1.71 24.19 -1.04
N GLN A 67 1.59 23.94 -2.34
CA GLN A 67 1.58 24.96 -3.38
C GLN A 67 0.48 24.64 -4.39
N LEU A 68 -0.36 25.62 -4.67
CA LEU A 68 -1.32 25.58 -5.77
C LEU A 68 -0.73 26.29 -6.98
N CYS A 69 -0.84 25.67 -8.14
CA CYS A 69 -0.39 26.17 -9.42
C CYS A 69 -1.53 26.04 -10.44
N GLN A 70 -1.64 27.01 -11.34
CA GLN A 70 -2.51 26.95 -12.50
C GLN A 70 -1.63 26.88 -13.75
N SER A 71 -2.02 26.06 -14.72
CA SER A 71 -1.32 25.97 -15.99
C SER A 71 -1.42 27.29 -16.76
N ILE A 72 -0.29 27.73 -17.32
CA ILE A 72 -0.22 28.91 -18.18
C ILE A 72 -0.76 28.64 -19.59
N GLU A 73 -0.88 27.36 -19.98
CA GLU A 73 -1.30 26.94 -21.32
C GLU A 73 -2.78 26.57 -21.36
N ASN A 74 -3.30 25.96 -20.29
CA ASN A 74 -4.69 25.55 -20.18
C ASN A 74 -5.24 25.96 -18.79
N PRO A 75 -6.03 27.05 -18.71
CA PRO A 75 -6.55 27.57 -17.43
C PRO A 75 -7.45 26.60 -16.64
N SER A 76 -7.97 25.54 -17.26
CA SER A 76 -8.74 24.51 -16.58
C SER A 76 -7.85 23.47 -15.88
N GLN A 77 -6.53 23.47 -16.15
CA GLN A 77 -5.57 22.54 -15.53
C GLN A 77 -4.84 23.19 -14.35
N TRP A 78 -4.88 22.50 -13.22
CA TRP A 78 -4.27 22.93 -11.97
C TRP A 78 -3.38 21.83 -11.41
N LEU A 79 -2.41 22.24 -10.59
CA LEU A 79 -1.47 21.38 -9.91
C LEU A 79 -1.39 21.77 -8.44
N ILE A 80 -1.59 20.81 -7.55
CA ILE A 80 -1.27 20.95 -6.13
C ILE A 80 -0.02 20.12 -5.86
N THR A 81 1.03 20.75 -5.33
CA THR A 81 2.14 20.01 -4.74
C THR A 81 2.07 20.08 -3.23
N SER A 82 2.20 18.93 -2.58
CA SER A 82 2.16 18.80 -1.12
C SER A 82 3.41 18.07 -0.66
N GLU A 83 4.06 18.60 0.38
CA GLU A 83 5.29 18.03 0.91
C GLU A 83 5.12 17.63 2.37
N TRP A 84 5.63 16.43 2.69
CA TRP A 84 5.51 15.80 4.00
C TRP A 84 6.89 15.34 4.49
N GLU A 85 7.06 15.30 5.81
CA GLU A 85 8.30 14.86 6.45
C GLU A 85 8.68 13.42 6.04
N SER A 86 7.66 12.59 5.82
CA SER A 86 7.78 11.21 5.36
C SER A 86 6.42 10.71 4.84
N ALA A 87 6.39 9.48 4.31
CA ALA A 87 5.16 8.89 3.81
C ALA A 87 4.14 8.45 4.88
N PRO A 88 4.54 7.92 6.07
CA PRO A 88 3.57 7.47 7.08
C PRO A 88 2.56 8.54 7.54
N PRO A 89 2.94 9.78 7.90
CA PRO A 89 1.95 10.79 8.33
C PRO A 89 0.95 11.14 7.21
N PHE A 90 1.43 11.23 5.97
CA PHE A 90 0.56 11.43 4.80
C PHE A 90 -0.41 10.26 4.62
N LEU A 91 0.06 9.02 4.73
CA LEU A 91 -0.79 7.83 4.57
C LEU A 91 -1.84 7.73 5.68
N THR A 92 -1.49 8.09 6.92
CA THR A 92 -2.46 8.18 8.01
C THR A 92 -3.54 9.21 7.69
N TRP A 93 -3.15 10.41 7.23
CA TRP A 93 -4.11 11.47 6.91
C TRP A 93 -4.98 11.12 5.69
N VAL A 94 -4.41 10.73 4.55
CA VAL A 94 -5.16 10.51 3.30
C VAL A 94 -6.17 9.36 3.39
N ASN A 95 -5.96 8.44 4.32
CA ASN A 95 -6.86 7.31 4.57
C ASN A 95 -7.91 7.59 5.66
N SER A 96 -7.89 8.77 6.28
CA SER A 96 -8.79 9.09 7.39
C SER A 96 -10.16 9.60 6.92
N GLU A 97 -11.18 9.50 7.77
CA GLU A 97 -12.51 10.07 7.48
C GLU A 97 -12.45 11.61 7.43
N GLU A 98 -11.56 12.23 8.23
CA GLU A 98 -11.32 13.67 8.20
C GLU A 98 -10.86 14.12 6.82
N HIS A 99 -9.97 13.35 6.15
CA HIS A 99 -9.59 13.65 4.78
C HIS A 99 -10.80 13.57 3.84
N VAL A 100 -11.58 12.49 3.88
CA VAL A 100 -12.76 12.29 3.01
C VAL A 100 -13.72 13.48 3.08
N GLU A 101 -14.01 13.97 4.29
CA GLU A 101 -14.86 15.15 4.47
C GLU A 101 -14.17 16.45 4.01
N MET A 102 -12.89 16.61 4.33
CA MET A 102 -12.12 17.81 4.00
C MET A 102 -12.00 18.04 2.48
N VAL A 103 -11.80 16.98 1.68
CA VAL A 103 -11.66 17.12 0.22
C VAL A 103 -13.00 17.17 -0.53
N ARG A 104 -14.13 16.91 0.14
CA ARG A 104 -15.48 16.91 -0.48
C ARG A 104 -15.79 18.19 -1.28
N PRO A 105 -15.50 19.42 -0.81
CA PRO A 105 -15.79 20.63 -1.59
C PRO A 105 -15.00 20.74 -2.89
N LEU A 106 -13.75 20.23 -2.92
CA LEU A 106 -12.93 20.22 -4.13
C LEU A 106 -13.52 19.29 -5.20
N HIS A 107 -14.05 18.14 -4.82
CA HIS A 107 -14.62 17.18 -5.77
C HIS A 107 -15.76 17.75 -6.61
N ASN A 108 -16.57 18.66 -6.03
CA ASN A 108 -17.65 19.30 -6.76
C ASN A 108 -17.18 20.21 -7.91
N CYS A 109 -15.91 20.60 -7.91
CA CYS A 109 -15.35 21.55 -8.87
C CYS A 109 -14.52 20.87 -9.97
N VAL A 110 -14.26 19.57 -9.87
CA VAL A 110 -13.24 18.88 -10.69
C VAL A 110 -13.84 17.76 -11.52
N SER A 111 -13.34 17.64 -12.75
CA SER A 111 -13.74 16.62 -13.72
C SER A 111 -12.85 15.38 -13.70
N ASP A 112 -11.55 15.57 -13.44
CA ASP A 112 -10.59 14.48 -13.24
C ASP A 112 -9.52 14.90 -12.23
N THR A 113 -8.98 13.90 -11.54
CA THR A 113 -7.88 14.07 -10.58
C THR A 113 -6.88 12.94 -10.71
N ARG A 114 -5.60 13.29 -10.68
CA ARG A 114 -4.50 12.32 -10.71
C ARG A 114 -3.51 12.60 -9.59
N SER A 115 -3.48 11.72 -8.61
CA SER A 115 -2.53 11.78 -7.48
C SER A 115 -1.29 10.94 -7.78
N LEU A 116 -0.13 11.58 -7.72
CA LEU A 116 1.19 10.97 -7.89
C LEU A 116 2.01 11.20 -6.62
N ARG A 117 2.89 10.25 -6.30
CA ARG A 117 3.66 10.24 -5.06
C ARG A 117 5.12 9.93 -5.35
N PHE A 118 6.02 10.73 -4.79
CA PHE A 118 7.45 10.67 -5.05
C PHE A 118 8.22 10.87 -3.76
N HIS A 119 9.24 10.05 -3.51
CA HIS A 119 10.24 10.39 -2.52
C HIS A 119 11.20 11.43 -3.08
N VAL A 120 11.61 12.38 -2.24
CA VAL A 120 12.60 13.39 -2.64
C VAL A 120 14.00 12.77 -2.57
N VAL A 121 14.62 12.60 -3.74
CA VAL A 121 15.94 11.96 -3.86
C VAL A 121 17.07 12.99 -3.76
N ARG A 122 16.98 14.10 -4.50
CA ARG A 122 17.96 15.19 -4.49
C ARG A 122 17.25 16.52 -4.62
N GLU A 123 17.83 17.56 -4.04
CA GLU A 123 17.37 18.94 -4.13
C GLU A 123 18.57 19.82 -4.52
N THR A 124 18.34 20.89 -5.29
CA THR A 124 19.38 21.86 -5.66
C THR A 124 18.95 23.26 -5.21
N GLY A 125 19.66 23.84 -4.23
CA GLY A 125 19.48 25.24 -3.80
C GLY A 125 18.23 25.52 -2.95
N GLY A 126 18.42 26.30 -1.87
CA GLY A 126 17.38 26.87 -1.01
C GLY A 126 17.99 27.57 0.21
N GLU A 127 17.34 28.58 0.80
CA GLU A 127 17.80 29.24 2.06
C GLU A 127 18.02 28.24 3.22
N ALA A 128 17.43 27.06 3.10
CA ALA A 128 17.59 25.94 4.01
C ALA A 128 18.72 24.95 3.64
N ALA A 129 19.68 25.37 2.81
CA ALA A 129 21.00 24.72 2.78
C ALA A 129 21.79 24.97 4.08
N GLY A 130 21.40 25.98 4.88
CA GLY A 130 22.08 26.37 6.12
C GLY A 130 21.35 26.07 7.43
N ALA A 131 20.07 25.71 7.42
CA ALA A 131 19.29 25.47 8.63
C ALA A 131 18.79 24.02 8.71
N GLU A 132 19.38 23.26 9.63
CA GLU A 132 18.97 21.92 10.07
C GLU A 132 19.06 20.78 9.03
N SER A 133 20.28 20.53 8.55
CA SER A 133 20.66 19.31 7.80
C SER A 133 20.34 17.98 8.54
N GLY A 134 19.90 18.04 9.80
CA GLY A 134 19.52 16.87 10.61
C GLY A 134 18.05 16.42 10.48
N ARG A 135 17.13 17.30 10.03
CA ARG A 135 15.69 16.96 9.92
C ARG A 135 15.24 16.57 8.51
N ARG A 136 16.00 16.94 7.48
CA ARG A 136 15.65 16.68 6.07
C ARG A 136 16.29 15.40 5.58
N ARG A 137 15.66 14.26 5.87
CA ARG A 137 16.15 12.97 5.38
C ARG A 137 15.72 12.79 3.92
N LEU A 138 16.68 12.92 3.01
CA LEU A 138 16.53 12.57 1.60
C LEU A 138 16.79 11.08 1.41
N GLN A 139 16.28 10.52 0.31
CA GLN A 139 16.55 9.13 -0.05
C GLN A 139 18.06 8.92 -0.29
N SER A 140 18.64 7.97 0.46
CA SER A 140 20.09 7.71 0.44
C SER A 140 20.59 7.15 -0.89
N SER A 141 19.76 6.34 -1.55
CA SER A 141 20.07 5.68 -2.82
C SER A 141 18.82 5.53 -3.69
N PRO A 142 18.92 5.60 -5.02
CA PRO A 142 17.80 5.31 -5.92
C PRO A 142 17.25 3.91 -5.67
N ARG A 143 15.92 3.75 -5.67
CA ARG A 143 15.29 2.43 -5.61
C ARG A 143 15.22 1.84 -7.00
N ILE A 144 15.53 0.55 -7.08
CA ILE A 144 15.30 -0.26 -8.27
C ILE A 144 14.01 -1.03 -7.99
N GLY A 145 12.97 -0.76 -8.78
CA GLY A 145 11.68 -1.44 -8.68
C GLY A 145 11.47 -2.41 -9.84
N ASP A 146 10.53 -3.32 -9.67
CA ASP A 146 10.09 -4.27 -10.70
C ASP A 146 9.03 -3.69 -11.66
N GLY A 147 8.69 -2.39 -11.50
CA GLY A 147 7.67 -1.71 -12.30
C GLY A 147 6.23 -2.16 -12.01
N VAL A 148 6.00 -2.90 -10.92
CA VAL A 148 4.67 -3.38 -10.53
C VAL A 148 4.15 -2.57 -9.34
N ILE A 149 3.01 -1.92 -9.54
CA ILE A 149 2.24 -1.26 -8.50
C ILE A 149 1.41 -2.31 -7.77
N ARG A 150 1.49 -2.29 -6.44
CA ARG A 150 0.77 -3.19 -5.55
C ARG A 150 -0.25 -2.41 -4.74
N HIS A 151 -1.49 -2.85 -4.77
CA HIS A 151 -2.57 -2.26 -4.00
C HIS A 151 -3.50 -3.35 -3.51
N ALA A 152 -4.17 -3.13 -2.39
CA ALA A 152 -5.22 -4.01 -1.93
C ALA A 152 -6.51 -3.22 -1.67
N LEU A 153 -7.63 -3.90 -1.75
CA LEU A 153 -8.92 -3.42 -1.28
C LEU A 153 -9.40 -4.34 -0.16
N THR A 154 -9.96 -3.78 0.90
CA THR A 154 -10.59 -4.54 1.98
C THR A 154 -12.02 -4.10 2.21
N PHE A 155 -12.90 -5.05 2.51
CA PHE A 155 -14.28 -4.79 2.88
C PHE A 155 -14.80 -5.90 3.79
N THR A 156 -15.88 -5.60 4.51
CA THR A 156 -16.48 -6.53 5.46
C THR A 156 -17.84 -7.01 4.95
N VAL A 157 -18.06 -8.32 5.08
CA VAL A 157 -19.30 -9.02 4.76
C VAL A 157 -20.14 -9.15 6.03
N LYS A 158 -21.47 -9.07 5.90
CA LYS A 158 -22.42 -9.34 6.98
C LYS A 158 -22.19 -10.76 7.52
N PRO A 159 -22.00 -10.94 8.84
CA PRO A 159 -21.75 -12.25 9.44
C PRO A 159 -22.76 -13.32 8.99
N GLY A 160 -22.27 -14.54 8.72
CA GLY A 160 -23.07 -15.66 8.24
C GLY A 160 -23.19 -15.78 6.72
N ASN A 161 -22.69 -14.79 5.96
CA ASN A 161 -22.72 -14.80 4.49
C ASN A 161 -21.35 -15.12 3.86
N GLU A 162 -20.35 -15.48 4.67
CA GLU A 162 -18.95 -15.65 4.25
C GLU A 162 -18.83 -16.67 3.12
N LYS A 163 -19.47 -17.84 3.28
CA LYS A 163 -19.45 -18.91 2.27
C LYS A 163 -20.14 -18.52 0.96
N ALA A 164 -21.22 -17.75 1.03
CA ALA A 164 -21.95 -17.30 -0.15
C ALA A 164 -21.10 -16.31 -0.94
N VAL A 165 -20.49 -15.34 -0.26
CA VAL A 165 -19.61 -14.34 -0.88
C VAL A 165 -18.32 -14.97 -1.40
N ALA A 166 -17.70 -15.89 -0.66
CA ALA A 166 -16.52 -16.62 -1.13
C ALA A 166 -16.79 -17.33 -2.45
N LYS A 167 -17.96 -17.98 -2.59
CA LYS A 167 -18.36 -18.65 -3.83
C LYS A 167 -18.53 -17.66 -4.99
N LEU A 168 -19.23 -16.54 -4.76
CA LEU A 168 -19.41 -15.50 -5.79
C LEU A 168 -18.05 -14.95 -6.28
N LEU A 169 -17.13 -14.71 -5.35
CA LEU A 169 -15.79 -14.18 -5.65
C LEU A 169 -14.83 -15.22 -6.25
N ALA A 170 -15.07 -16.52 -6.03
CA ALA A 170 -14.29 -17.60 -6.65
C ALA A 170 -14.72 -17.84 -8.11
N ASP A 171 -16.02 -17.84 -8.37
CA ASP A 171 -16.61 -18.40 -9.59
C ASP A 171 -16.72 -17.41 -10.78
N TYR A 172 -16.56 -16.11 -10.56
CA TYR A 172 -16.72 -15.12 -11.64
C TYR A 172 -15.60 -15.21 -12.68
N ALA A 173 -15.91 -14.98 -13.96
CA ALA A 173 -14.92 -15.02 -15.04
C ALA A 173 -13.87 -13.90 -14.88
N PRO A 174 -12.58 -14.19 -15.17
CA PRO A 174 -11.53 -13.18 -15.06
C PRO A 174 -11.75 -12.04 -16.07
N PRO A 175 -11.56 -10.77 -15.66
CA PRO A 175 -11.63 -9.64 -16.58
C PRO A 175 -10.48 -9.71 -17.61
N ASN A 176 -10.66 -9.04 -18.75
CA ASN A 176 -9.55 -8.76 -19.66
C ASN A 176 -8.48 -7.95 -18.92
N PRO A 177 -7.24 -8.46 -18.79
CA PRO A 177 -6.21 -7.79 -18.01
C PRO A 177 -5.48 -6.68 -18.78
N ARG A 178 -5.60 -6.58 -20.10
CA ARG A 178 -4.90 -5.57 -20.92
C ARG A 178 -5.75 -4.31 -21.04
N VAL A 179 -5.25 -3.21 -20.50
CA VAL A 179 -5.89 -1.88 -20.58
C VAL A 179 -5.44 -1.17 -21.85
N ASP A 180 -4.13 -1.09 -22.05
CA ASP A 180 -3.48 -0.48 -23.22
C ASP A 180 -2.10 -1.15 -23.46
N ASP A 181 -1.20 -0.48 -24.18
CA ASP A 181 0.14 -1.02 -24.49
C ASP A 181 1.12 -0.97 -23.31
N THR A 182 0.83 -0.14 -22.31
CA THR A 182 1.70 0.13 -21.15
C THR A 182 1.07 -0.30 -19.83
N THR A 183 -0.25 -0.45 -19.78
CA THR A 183 -1.01 -0.75 -18.57
C THR A 183 -1.71 -2.11 -18.64
N ARG A 184 -1.49 -2.90 -17.59
CA ARG A 184 -2.00 -4.27 -17.48
C ARG A 184 -2.16 -4.71 -16.02
N LEU A 185 -3.24 -5.44 -15.77
CA LEU A 185 -3.40 -6.24 -14.56
C LEU A 185 -2.48 -7.48 -14.62
N VAL A 186 -1.59 -7.62 -13.65
CA VAL A 186 -0.58 -8.71 -13.56
C VAL A 186 -1.14 -9.89 -12.78
N ARG A 187 -1.67 -9.63 -11.58
CA ARG A 187 -2.20 -10.66 -10.68
C ARG A 187 -3.31 -10.10 -9.81
N THR A 188 -4.32 -10.91 -9.53
CA THR A 188 -5.37 -10.60 -8.55
C THR A 188 -5.53 -11.79 -7.63
N SER A 189 -5.35 -11.55 -6.34
CA SER A 189 -5.46 -12.57 -5.29
C SER A 189 -6.51 -12.12 -4.27
N LEU A 190 -7.48 -12.96 -3.97
CA LEU A 190 -8.57 -12.70 -3.04
C LEU A 190 -8.48 -13.66 -1.87
N PHE A 191 -8.52 -13.11 -0.66
CA PHE A 191 -8.43 -13.84 0.59
C PHE A 191 -9.56 -13.45 1.53
N MET A 192 -9.93 -14.36 2.42
CA MET A 192 -10.90 -14.11 3.49
C MET A 192 -10.35 -14.50 4.86
N HIS A 193 -10.62 -13.66 5.86
CA HIS A 193 -10.40 -13.97 7.27
C HIS A 193 -11.69 -13.67 8.01
N GLY A 194 -12.39 -14.71 8.47
CA GLY A 194 -13.78 -14.57 8.92
C GLY A 194 -14.63 -13.89 7.84
N ASN A 195 -15.26 -12.77 8.19
CA ASN A 195 -16.08 -11.97 7.30
C ASN A 195 -15.33 -10.82 6.59
N ARG A 196 -14.01 -10.69 6.80
CA ARG A 196 -13.18 -9.70 6.12
C ARG A 196 -12.64 -10.26 4.80
N VAL A 197 -12.89 -9.54 3.72
CA VAL A 197 -12.30 -9.82 2.40
C VAL A 197 -11.12 -8.90 2.16
N VAL A 198 -10.05 -9.44 1.56
CA VAL A 198 -8.91 -8.67 1.05
C VAL A 198 -8.63 -9.09 -0.39
N ARG A 199 -8.70 -8.12 -1.30
CA ARG A 199 -8.38 -8.27 -2.73
C ARG A 199 -7.05 -7.57 -3.00
N ALA A 200 -5.97 -8.33 -3.14
CA ALA A 200 -4.67 -7.84 -3.57
C ALA A 200 -4.59 -7.78 -5.10
N ILE A 201 -4.10 -6.67 -5.63
CA ILE A 201 -4.08 -6.29 -7.04
C ILE A 201 -2.67 -5.85 -7.39
N GLU A 202 -2.08 -6.49 -8.40
CA GLU A 202 -0.78 -6.15 -8.97
C GLU A 202 -0.98 -5.61 -10.38
N VAL A 203 -0.48 -4.41 -10.66
CA VAL A 203 -0.63 -3.71 -11.95
C VAL A 203 0.72 -3.25 -12.45
N ARG A 204 1.00 -3.46 -13.74
CA ARG A 204 2.09 -2.80 -14.45
C ARG A 204 1.48 -1.60 -15.18
N GLY A 205 2.10 -0.42 -15.06
CA GLY A 205 1.56 0.82 -15.65
C GLY A 205 0.69 1.62 -14.67
N ASP A 206 -0.46 2.15 -15.14
CA ASP A 206 -1.31 3.02 -14.33
C ASP A 206 -2.38 2.26 -13.53
N LEU A 207 -2.29 2.30 -12.19
CA LEU A 207 -3.23 1.62 -11.29
C LEU A 207 -4.67 2.14 -11.46
N LEU A 208 -4.88 3.45 -11.55
CA LEU A 208 -6.24 4.01 -11.65
C LEU A 208 -6.88 3.67 -12.98
N ALA A 209 -6.11 3.74 -14.08
CA ALA A 209 -6.58 3.30 -15.38
C ALA A 209 -6.97 1.82 -15.38
N ALA A 210 -6.15 0.96 -14.74
CA ALA A 210 -6.45 -0.46 -14.59
C ALA A 210 -7.72 -0.73 -13.77
N LEU A 211 -7.88 -0.07 -12.61
CA LEU A 211 -9.08 -0.23 -11.78
C LEU A 211 -10.34 0.27 -12.51
N ARG A 212 -10.29 1.43 -13.19
CA ARG A 212 -11.40 1.96 -14.00
C ARG A 212 -11.75 1.02 -15.16
N HIS A 213 -10.74 0.44 -15.82
CA HIS A 213 -10.94 -0.52 -16.90
C HIS A 213 -11.64 -1.78 -16.41
N VAL A 214 -11.15 -2.39 -15.33
CA VAL A 214 -11.70 -3.61 -14.74
C VAL A 214 -13.13 -3.38 -14.21
N ALA A 215 -13.39 -2.26 -13.53
CA ALA A 215 -14.70 -1.95 -12.97
C ALA A 215 -15.82 -1.82 -14.02
N ARG A 216 -15.49 -1.49 -15.28
CA ARG A 216 -16.46 -1.35 -16.38
C ARG A 216 -16.82 -2.67 -17.04
N GLN A 217 -16.12 -3.77 -16.74
CA GLN A 217 -16.32 -5.04 -17.43
C GLN A 217 -17.58 -5.78 -16.90
N PRO A 218 -18.39 -6.39 -17.78
CA PRO A 218 -19.66 -7.01 -17.39
C PRO A 218 -19.54 -8.07 -16.30
N GLU A 219 -18.49 -8.89 -16.36
CA GLU A 219 -18.23 -9.98 -15.42
C GLU A 219 -17.93 -9.45 -14.02
N VAL A 220 -17.22 -8.31 -13.96
CA VAL A 220 -16.90 -7.62 -12.70
C VAL A 220 -18.14 -6.93 -12.16
N ARG A 221 -18.89 -6.20 -12.99
CA ARG A 221 -20.15 -5.56 -12.54
C ARG A 221 -21.13 -6.57 -11.97
N ALA A 222 -21.32 -7.70 -12.66
CA ALA A 222 -22.22 -8.76 -12.21
C ALA A 222 -21.83 -9.33 -10.85
N VAL A 223 -20.53 -9.58 -10.59
CA VAL A 223 -20.10 -10.07 -9.27
C VAL A 223 -20.19 -8.98 -8.19
N GLU A 224 -19.86 -7.72 -8.49
CA GLU A 224 -19.96 -6.63 -7.54
C GLU A 224 -21.44 -6.35 -7.15
N GLU A 225 -22.36 -6.38 -8.11
CA GLU A 225 -23.82 -6.29 -7.87
C GLU A 225 -24.32 -7.47 -7.02
N ALA A 226 -23.86 -8.69 -7.30
CA ALA A 226 -24.28 -9.88 -6.57
C ALA A 226 -23.80 -9.89 -5.10
N ILE A 227 -22.64 -9.29 -4.80
CA ILE A 227 -22.14 -9.23 -3.42
C ILE A 227 -22.73 -8.09 -2.60
N ASN A 228 -23.23 -7.02 -3.22
CA ASN A 228 -23.72 -5.81 -2.53
C ASN A 228 -24.71 -6.10 -1.38
N PRO A 229 -25.72 -6.98 -1.51
CA PRO A 229 -26.65 -7.28 -0.41
C PRO A 229 -25.97 -7.85 0.84
N TYR A 230 -24.81 -8.48 0.68
CA TYR A 230 -24.06 -9.13 1.74
C TYR A 230 -23.00 -8.24 2.38
N LEU A 231 -22.77 -7.02 1.91
CA LEU A 231 -21.78 -6.10 2.48
C LEU A 231 -22.34 -5.43 3.74
N GLU A 232 -21.48 -5.19 4.73
CA GLU A 232 -21.87 -4.39 5.91
C GLU A 232 -22.10 -2.92 5.56
N GLN A 233 -21.34 -2.42 4.58
CA GLN A 233 -21.46 -1.06 4.08
C GLN A 233 -22.10 -1.10 2.69
N ASP A 234 -23.27 -0.48 2.57
CA ASP A 234 -23.91 -0.28 1.28
C ASP A 234 -23.05 0.67 0.44
N ARG A 235 -22.94 0.36 -0.86
CA ARG A 235 -22.22 1.18 -1.84
C ARG A 235 -22.96 1.15 -3.17
N ASP A 236 -22.90 2.27 -3.86
CA ASP A 236 -23.36 2.40 -5.23
C ASP A 236 -22.14 2.67 -6.10
N LEU A 237 -21.80 1.73 -6.99
CA LEU A 237 -20.65 1.87 -7.88
C LEU A 237 -21.01 2.60 -9.19
N ASP A 238 -22.30 2.83 -9.45
CA ASP A 238 -22.77 3.61 -10.60
C ASP A 238 -22.82 5.12 -10.29
N ASP A 239 -22.88 5.50 -9.01
CA ASP A 239 -22.68 6.89 -8.55
C ASP A 239 -21.18 7.22 -8.36
N PRO A 240 -20.61 8.18 -9.11
CA PRO A 240 -19.18 8.51 -9.02
C PRO A 240 -18.71 8.92 -7.62
N GLU A 241 -19.53 9.65 -6.86
CA GLU A 241 -19.17 10.11 -5.52
C GLU A 241 -19.18 8.96 -4.51
N SER A 242 -20.24 8.13 -4.51
CA SER A 242 -20.33 6.92 -3.71
C SER A 242 -19.20 5.93 -4.03
N ALA A 243 -18.89 5.72 -5.31
CA ALA A 243 -17.78 4.89 -5.75
C ALA A 243 -16.43 5.42 -5.22
N ARG A 244 -16.19 6.74 -5.34
CA ARG A 244 -14.96 7.38 -4.83
C ARG A 244 -14.82 7.20 -3.33
N VAL A 245 -15.87 7.49 -2.55
CA VAL A 245 -15.87 7.29 -1.10
C VAL A 245 -15.62 5.82 -0.75
N PHE A 246 -16.26 4.89 -1.46
CA PHE A 246 -16.04 3.46 -1.26
C PHE A 246 -14.58 3.07 -1.53
N PHE A 247 -14.00 3.46 -2.67
CA PHE A 247 -12.60 3.14 -2.96
C PHE A 247 -11.65 3.79 -1.96
N THR A 248 -11.92 5.03 -1.56
CA THR A 248 -11.15 5.71 -0.51
C THR A 248 -11.27 5.01 0.83
N ARG A 249 -12.39 4.34 1.18
CA ARG A 249 -12.57 3.57 2.43
C ARG A 249 -12.08 2.13 2.36
N ALA A 250 -12.14 1.52 1.18
CA ALA A 250 -11.71 0.16 0.94
C ALA A 250 -10.22 0.07 0.65
N ALA A 251 -9.57 1.15 0.23
CA ALA A 251 -8.15 1.18 -0.10
C ALA A 251 -7.29 0.66 1.06
N LEU A 252 -6.39 -0.25 0.74
CA LEU A 252 -5.39 -0.82 1.63
C LEU A 252 -4.04 -0.73 0.89
N PRO A 253 -3.35 0.43 0.95
CA PRO A 253 -2.14 0.67 0.18
C PRO A 253 -0.97 -0.22 0.64
N ALA A 254 -0.11 -0.59 -0.31
CA ALA A 254 1.16 -1.24 0.02
C ALA A 254 2.10 -0.22 0.69
N VAL A 255 2.56 -0.54 1.89
CA VAL A 255 3.53 0.26 2.66
C VAL A 255 4.92 -0.35 2.63
N HIS A 256 5.03 -1.63 2.29
CA HIS A 256 6.30 -2.30 2.12
C HIS A 256 6.19 -3.41 1.08
N HIS A 257 7.23 -3.61 0.30
CA HIS A 257 7.41 -4.75 -0.58
C HIS A 257 8.88 -5.10 -0.68
N VAL A 258 9.17 -6.40 -0.59
CA VAL A 258 10.48 -6.96 -0.89
C VAL A 258 10.33 -8.22 -1.74
N THR A 259 11.26 -8.44 -2.67
CA THR A 259 11.36 -9.68 -3.43
C THR A 259 12.82 -10.03 -3.65
N THR A 260 13.15 -11.30 -3.51
CA THR A 260 14.39 -11.86 -4.04
C THR A 260 14.21 -11.98 -5.56
N ASP A 261 15.21 -11.63 -6.37
CA ASP A 261 15.09 -11.45 -7.84
C ASP A 261 14.68 -12.72 -8.64
N GLN A 262 14.44 -13.84 -7.97
CA GLN A 262 13.99 -15.09 -8.58
C GLN A 262 12.47 -15.19 -8.46
N GLU A 263 11.77 -15.48 -9.56
CA GLU A 263 10.44 -16.09 -9.49
C GLU A 263 10.62 -17.61 -9.47
N PRO A 264 10.58 -18.26 -8.30
CA PRO A 264 10.85 -19.68 -8.24
C PRO A 264 9.61 -20.43 -8.70
N ALA A 265 9.82 -21.42 -9.56
CA ALA A 265 8.78 -22.39 -9.85
C ALA A 265 8.33 -23.06 -8.54
N GLY A 266 7.03 -23.04 -8.26
CA GLY A 266 6.45 -23.67 -7.06
C GLY A 266 6.15 -22.72 -5.88
N ALA A 267 6.42 -21.42 -5.99
CA ALA A 267 6.06 -20.47 -4.93
C ALA A 267 4.55 -20.45 -4.65
N VAL A 268 4.17 -20.66 -3.39
CA VAL A 268 2.79 -20.64 -2.92
C VAL A 268 2.51 -19.30 -2.24
N ARG A 269 1.42 -18.65 -2.65
CA ARG A 269 1.00 -17.35 -2.11
C ARG A 269 0.07 -17.53 -0.93
N HIS A 270 0.33 -16.79 0.13
CA HIS A 270 -0.50 -16.74 1.31
C HIS A 270 -0.71 -15.31 1.79
N ALA A 271 -1.83 -15.06 2.47
CA ALA A 271 -2.09 -13.81 3.16
C ALA A 271 -2.28 -14.05 4.66
N LEU A 272 -1.79 -13.09 5.45
CA LEU A 272 -1.85 -13.08 6.90
C LEU A 272 -2.48 -11.75 7.35
N TYR A 273 -3.55 -11.83 8.11
CA TYR A 273 -4.23 -10.68 8.71
C TYR A 273 -3.73 -10.46 10.14
N TYR A 274 -3.26 -9.25 10.41
CA TYR A 274 -2.76 -8.80 11.70
C TYR A 274 -3.57 -7.57 12.14
N PRO A 275 -4.68 -7.76 12.87
CA PRO A 275 -5.36 -6.63 13.50
C PRO A 275 -4.42 -6.03 14.56
N ALA A 276 -4.09 -4.76 14.40
CA ALA A 276 -3.34 -4.02 15.38
C ALA A 276 -4.28 -3.54 16.49
N ARG A 277 -3.70 -3.23 17.65
CA ARG A 277 -4.39 -2.39 18.65
C ARG A 277 -4.62 -1.00 18.08
N GLU A 278 -5.61 -0.31 18.62
CA GLU A 278 -5.95 1.05 18.22
C GLU A 278 -4.72 1.97 18.13
N GLY A 279 -4.46 2.52 16.94
CA GLY A 279 -3.34 3.42 16.66
C GLY A 279 -1.98 2.73 16.47
N ALA A 280 -1.90 1.41 16.55
CA ALA A 280 -0.66 0.64 16.45
C ALA A 280 -0.39 0.10 15.03
N GLY A 281 -1.33 0.21 14.09
CA GLY A 281 -1.20 -0.43 12.77
C GLY A 281 0.02 0.00 11.96
N MET A 282 0.38 1.29 11.96
CA MET A 282 1.58 1.77 11.26
C MET A 282 2.86 1.19 11.87
N ARG A 283 2.94 1.14 13.21
CA ARG A 283 4.09 0.58 13.93
C ARG A 283 4.22 -0.93 13.72
N LEU A 284 3.08 -1.63 13.67
CA LEU A 284 3.03 -3.05 13.37
C LEU A 284 3.51 -3.34 11.94
N ALA A 285 3.06 -2.55 10.96
CA ALA A 285 3.52 -2.67 9.57
C ALA A 285 5.02 -2.40 9.42
N GLU A 286 5.56 -1.40 10.14
CA GLU A 286 6.99 -1.12 10.17
C GLU A 286 7.79 -2.30 10.76
N LEU A 287 7.32 -2.87 11.87
CA LEU A 287 7.95 -4.04 12.50
C LEU A 287 7.99 -5.24 11.55
N LEU A 288 6.89 -5.51 10.83
CA LEU A 288 6.84 -6.58 9.84
C LEU A 288 7.77 -6.28 8.65
N ALA A 289 7.86 -5.03 8.19
CA ALA A 289 8.74 -4.63 7.09
C ALA A 289 10.22 -4.88 7.42
N GLN A 290 10.65 -4.56 8.65
CA GLN A 290 12.01 -4.85 9.10
C GLN A 290 12.32 -6.35 9.10
N ARG A 291 11.33 -7.18 9.42
CA ARG A 291 11.48 -8.65 9.38
C ARG A 291 11.52 -9.17 7.95
N ASP A 292 10.73 -8.59 7.05
CA ASP A 292 10.73 -8.93 5.63
C ASP A 292 12.06 -8.59 4.96
N GLU A 293 12.65 -7.43 5.28
CA GLU A 293 13.99 -7.08 4.81
C GLU A 293 15.05 -8.06 5.34
N ALA A 294 15.03 -8.35 6.64
CA ALA A 294 15.94 -9.34 7.23
C ALA A 294 15.78 -10.75 6.62
N ALA A 295 14.55 -11.14 6.25
CA ALA A 295 14.27 -12.40 5.59
C ALA A 295 14.77 -12.41 4.14
N ALA A 296 14.65 -11.30 3.40
CA ALA A 296 15.17 -11.18 2.04
C ALA A 296 16.71 -11.17 1.98
N ASP A 297 17.36 -10.71 3.06
CA ASP A 297 18.82 -10.71 3.22
C ASP A 297 19.40 -12.09 3.61
N ASP A 298 18.59 -13.04 4.12
CA ASP A 298 19.03 -14.42 4.41
C ASP A 298 18.76 -15.33 3.20
N PRO A 299 19.80 -15.83 2.49
CA PRO A 299 19.62 -16.74 1.36
C PRO A 299 18.95 -18.08 1.69
N ARG A 300 18.82 -18.42 2.98
CA ARG A 300 18.14 -19.63 3.46
C ARG A 300 16.69 -19.37 3.82
N SER A 301 16.24 -18.12 3.75
CA SER A 301 14.86 -17.77 4.04
C SER A 301 13.90 -18.46 3.07
N PRO A 302 12.81 -19.07 3.56
CA PRO A 302 11.77 -19.61 2.70
C PRO A 302 10.88 -18.52 2.07
N VAL A 303 11.02 -17.26 2.50
CA VAL A 303 10.24 -16.11 2.01
C VAL A 303 10.89 -15.55 0.76
N LEU A 304 10.20 -15.71 -0.36
CA LEU A 304 10.68 -15.28 -1.68
C LEU A 304 10.26 -13.85 -1.97
N ARG A 305 9.05 -13.52 -1.54
CA ARG A 305 8.38 -12.24 -1.77
C ARG A 305 7.52 -11.91 -0.55
N SER A 306 7.52 -10.65 -0.15
CA SER A 306 6.56 -10.14 0.83
C SER A 306 6.03 -8.77 0.41
N THR A 307 4.75 -8.51 0.67
CA THR A 307 4.12 -7.21 0.55
C THR A 307 3.25 -6.97 1.77
N ILE A 308 3.45 -5.83 2.43
CA ILE A 308 2.63 -5.39 3.56
C ILE A 308 1.72 -4.29 3.08
N PHE A 309 0.43 -4.50 3.30
CA PHE A 309 -0.61 -3.51 3.10
C PHE A 309 -1.10 -3.04 4.46
N GLN A 310 -1.31 -1.73 4.62
CA GLN A 310 -1.74 -1.16 5.89
C GLN A 310 -2.69 0.01 5.69
N ARG A 311 -3.70 0.07 6.56
CA ARG A 311 -4.55 1.21 6.80
C ARG A 311 -5.11 1.12 8.22
N ASP A 312 -5.11 2.23 8.94
CA ASP A 312 -5.56 2.30 10.33
C ASP A 312 -4.93 1.13 11.11
N ASP A 313 -5.74 0.28 11.73
CA ASP A 313 -5.28 -0.90 12.48
C ASP A 313 -5.40 -2.22 11.70
N VAL A 314 -5.69 -2.14 10.40
CA VAL A 314 -5.71 -3.29 9.49
C VAL A 314 -4.34 -3.42 8.84
N VAL A 315 -3.60 -4.47 9.22
CA VAL A 315 -2.33 -4.84 8.57
C VAL A 315 -2.50 -6.20 7.91
N VAL A 316 -2.16 -6.29 6.62
CA VAL A 316 -2.18 -7.55 5.86
C VAL A 316 -0.81 -7.77 5.24
N ARG A 317 -0.23 -8.95 5.49
CA ARG A 317 1.04 -9.36 4.87
C ARG A 317 0.74 -10.46 3.85
N LEU A 318 1.08 -10.20 2.60
CA LEU A 318 1.03 -11.16 1.51
C LEU A 318 2.44 -11.71 1.29
N VAL A 319 2.61 -13.03 1.38
CA VAL A 319 3.91 -13.69 1.24
C VAL A 319 3.85 -14.79 0.19
N ASP A 320 4.88 -14.86 -0.65
CA ASP A 320 5.11 -16.00 -1.54
C ASP A 320 6.28 -16.83 -0.94
N VAL A 321 6.05 -18.11 -0.69
CA VAL A 321 6.99 -19.02 0.00
C VAL A 321 7.25 -20.29 -0.82
N GLN A 322 8.46 -20.87 -0.71
CA GLN A 322 8.88 -22.01 -1.53
C GLN A 322 8.15 -23.34 -1.21
N GLU A 323 7.92 -23.66 0.07
CA GLU A 323 7.39 -24.96 0.52
C GLU A 323 6.13 -24.82 1.42
N GLY A 324 5.39 -23.71 1.26
CA GLY A 324 4.21 -23.39 2.07
C GLY A 324 4.53 -22.86 3.47
N LEU A 325 3.53 -22.28 4.14
CA LEU A 325 3.69 -21.65 5.46
C LEU A 325 3.97 -22.62 6.61
N ASP A 326 3.49 -23.86 6.50
CA ASP A 326 3.49 -24.84 7.60
C ASP A 326 4.84 -25.53 7.82
N ALA A 327 5.77 -25.43 6.85
CA ALA A 327 7.08 -26.07 6.94
C ALA A 327 8.00 -25.41 7.98
N ASP A 328 7.91 -24.07 8.12
CA ASP A 328 8.67 -23.29 9.09
C ASP A 328 7.97 -21.95 9.42
N ALA A 329 6.92 -22.03 10.23
CA ALA A 329 6.13 -20.87 10.64
C ALA A 329 6.98 -19.80 11.36
N GLY A 330 7.94 -20.24 12.18
CA GLY A 330 8.83 -19.34 12.93
C GLY A 330 9.67 -18.48 12.00
N THR A 331 10.33 -19.07 11.02
CA THR A 331 11.16 -18.33 10.07
C THR A 331 10.32 -17.46 9.14
N VAL A 332 9.21 -17.97 8.60
CA VAL A 332 8.35 -17.18 7.70
C VAL A 332 7.76 -15.95 8.41
N LEU A 333 7.37 -16.08 9.68
CA LEU A 333 6.83 -14.98 10.48
C LEU A 333 7.91 -14.06 11.08
N GLY A 334 9.19 -14.41 10.96
CA GLY A 334 10.29 -13.71 11.62
C GLY A 334 10.24 -13.81 13.15
N LEU A 335 9.65 -14.90 13.68
CA LEU A 335 9.42 -15.19 15.10
C LEU A 335 10.41 -16.23 15.64
N THR A 336 11.68 -16.07 15.32
CA THR A 336 12.75 -17.01 15.68
C THR A 336 13.13 -16.99 17.16
N ASP A 337 12.70 -15.98 17.91
CA ASP A 337 12.95 -15.86 19.35
C ASP A 337 11.72 -15.32 20.12
N PRO A 338 11.66 -15.57 21.46
CA PRO A 338 10.53 -15.12 22.28
C PRO A 338 10.38 -13.60 22.37
N ALA A 339 11.47 -12.83 22.26
CA ALA A 339 11.41 -11.37 22.38
C ALA A 339 10.71 -10.75 21.16
N ARG A 340 11.02 -11.24 19.96
CA ARG A 340 10.30 -10.86 18.72
C ARG A 340 8.82 -11.23 18.77
N THR A 341 8.49 -12.36 19.38
CA THR A 341 7.10 -12.80 19.55
C THR A 341 6.36 -11.87 20.52
N ALA A 342 6.98 -11.51 21.63
CA ALA A 342 6.40 -10.56 22.59
C ALA A 342 6.17 -9.18 21.96
N GLU A 343 7.17 -8.63 21.25
CA GLU A 343 7.07 -7.33 20.59
C GLU A 343 5.92 -7.28 19.57
N LEU A 344 5.77 -8.34 18.75
CA LEU A 344 4.66 -8.43 17.82
C LEU A 344 3.31 -8.50 18.56
N THR A 345 3.22 -9.36 19.58
CA THR A 345 1.99 -9.59 20.33
C THR A 345 1.52 -8.34 21.10
N ASP A 346 2.46 -7.48 21.52
CA ASP A 346 2.14 -6.23 22.21
C ASP A 346 1.46 -5.20 21.30
N LEU A 347 1.67 -5.29 19.97
CA LEU A 347 1.04 -4.43 18.97
C LEU A 347 -0.26 -5.02 18.42
N LEU A 348 -0.53 -6.32 18.61
CA LEU A 348 -1.70 -7.01 18.09
C LEU A 348 -2.94 -6.85 18.99
N ASP A 349 -4.09 -6.71 18.34
CA ASP A 349 -5.38 -6.96 18.97
C ASP A 349 -5.69 -8.46 18.90
N VAL A 350 -5.28 -9.16 19.96
CA VAL A 350 -5.45 -10.62 20.06
C VAL A 350 -6.92 -11.01 20.19
N ALA A 351 -7.76 -10.14 20.73
CA ALA A 351 -9.19 -10.39 20.86
C ALA A 351 -9.87 -10.37 19.49
N ALA A 352 -9.48 -9.44 18.60
CA ALA A 352 -9.93 -9.40 17.21
C ALA A 352 -9.50 -10.65 16.39
N LEU A 353 -8.41 -11.31 16.78
CA LEU A 353 -8.00 -12.61 16.23
C LEU A 353 -8.77 -13.81 16.81
N GLY A 354 -9.67 -13.60 17.78
CA GLY A 354 -10.44 -14.67 18.43
C GLY A 354 -9.63 -15.50 19.43
N ALA A 355 -8.55 -14.94 20.01
CA ALA A 355 -7.71 -15.61 20.99
C ALA A 355 -7.56 -14.81 22.30
N ASP A 356 -7.04 -15.46 23.34
CA ASP A 356 -6.57 -14.80 24.56
C ASP A 356 -5.07 -14.44 24.41
N ALA A 357 -4.69 -13.25 24.84
CA ALA A 357 -3.31 -12.75 24.84
C ALA A 357 -2.35 -13.67 25.61
N SER A 358 -2.81 -14.32 26.68
CA SER A 358 -2.02 -15.31 27.43
C SER A 358 -1.59 -16.51 26.57
N ALA A 359 -2.41 -16.83 25.56
CA ALA A 359 -2.31 -18.01 24.72
C ALA A 359 -1.29 -17.84 23.57
N LEU A 360 -0.96 -16.60 23.20
CA LEU A 360 0.08 -16.24 22.21
C LEU A 360 1.45 -15.99 22.85
N ARG A 361 1.50 -15.52 24.10
CA ARG A 361 2.77 -15.29 24.84
C ARG A 361 3.57 -16.58 25.08
N ALA A 362 2.94 -17.75 24.97
CA ALA A 362 3.57 -19.06 25.15
C ALA A 362 4.35 -19.58 23.91
N GLY A 363 4.59 -18.73 22.91
CA GLY A 363 5.66 -18.99 21.92
C GLY A 363 5.38 -20.05 20.85
N SER A 364 4.14 -20.29 20.44
CA SER A 364 3.89 -21.08 19.22
C SER A 364 3.63 -20.14 18.03
N ALA A 365 4.67 -19.88 17.23
CA ALA A 365 4.53 -19.22 15.94
C ALA A 365 3.43 -19.89 15.09
N ASP A 366 3.28 -21.21 15.20
CA ASP A 366 2.21 -21.99 14.57
C ASP A 366 0.81 -21.55 14.99
N ARG A 367 0.62 -21.17 16.26
CA ARG A 367 -0.69 -20.71 16.75
C ARG A 367 -1.02 -19.33 16.19
N LEU A 368 -0.05 -18.42 16.17
CA LEU A 368 -0.25 -17.13 15.53
C LEU A 368 -0.52 -17.31 14.04
N LEU A 369 0.22 -18.19 13.38
CA LEU A 369 0.00 -18.53 11.97
C LEU A 369 -1.42 -19.01 11.73
N ALA A 370 -1.92 -19.95 12.55
CA ALA A 370 -3.27 -20.48 12.44
C ALA A 370 -4.34 -19.39 12.63
N LEU A 371 -4.12 -18.45 13.54
CA LEU A 371 -5.06 -17.36 13.81
C LEU A 371 -5.02 -16.25 12.76
N ALA A 372 -3.84 -15.93 12.22
CA ALA A 372 -3.65 -14.85 11.26
C ALA A 372 -3.90 -15.29 9.80
N ARG A 373 -3.81 -16.58 9.49
CA ARG A 373 -3.96 -17.12 8.13
C ARG A 373 -5.31 -16.75 7.54
N MET A 374 -5.26 -16.19 6.34
CA MET A 374 -6.45 -15.96 5.51
C MET A 374 -6.64 -17.13 4.54
N GLU A 375 -7.90 -17.51 4.31
CA GLU A 375 -8.28 -18.51 3.31
C GLU A 375 -8.19 -17.91 1.90
N LEU A 376 -7.53 -18.62 0.98
CA LEU A 376 -7.47 -18.21 -0.42
C LEU A 376 -8.80 -18.51 -1.11
N VAL A 377 -9.43 -17.48 -1.70
CA VAL A 377 -10.67 -17.62 -2.48
C VAL A 377 -10.36 -17.79 -3.97
N THR A 378 -9.50 -16.93 -4.52
CA THR A 378 -9.04 -17.05 -5.91
C THR A 378 -7.70 -16.35 -6.09
N ASP A 379 -6.83 -16.92 -6.92
CA ASP A 379 -5.57 -16.32 -7.33
C ASP A 379 -5.44 -16.45 -8.84
N ARG A 380 -5.41 -15.31 -9.53
CA ARG A 380 -5.47 -15.24 -10.98
C ARG A 380 -4.28 -14.46 -11.47
N ARG A 381 -3.49 -15.10 -12.35
CA ARG A 381 -2.38 -14.46 -13.06
C ARG A 381 -2.82 -14.15 -14.47
N SER A 382 -2.43 -12.99 -14.95
CA SER A 382 -2.66 -12.63 -16.34
C SER A 382 -1.82 -13.53 -17.26
N PRO A 383 -2.38 -14.01 -18.39
CA PRO A 383 -1.60 -14.77 -19.36
C PRO A 383 -0.42 -13.92 -19.85
N ASP A 384 0.79 -14.49 -19.88
CA ASP A 384 2.03 -13.81 -20.31
C ASP A 384 2.54 -12.69 -19.38
N ALA A 385 2.20 -12.71 -18.09
CA ALA A 385 2.60 -11.70 -17.10
C ALA A 385 4.03 -11.82 -16.57
#